data_AF-A0AAV2L2U1-F1
#
_entry.id   AF-A0AAV2L2U1-F1
#
_cell.length_a   1.000
_cell.length_b   1.000
_cell.length_c   1.000
_cell.angle_alpha   90.00
_cell.angle_beta   90.00
_cell.angle_gamma   90.00
#
_symmetry.space_group_name_H-M   'P 1'
#
loop_
_entity.id
_entity.type
_entity.pdbx_description
1 polymer ?
#
loop_
_entity_poly.entity_id
_entity_poly.type
_entity_poly.pdbx_seq_one_letter_code
_entity_poly.pdbx_strand_id
1 'polypeptide(L)'
;MYSTVKAFKTKLTLWETQMRKENLSHFPSCQTMKEKLSTSAFPSAQLADKIETYRQKFRTVTIPAGENPAETYHRLKGLYRRWIRPEQHTKEQIGEQIILEQLLRVFPADIRTWVKEHEPTEGLAAAKLAQQYLNARRGGPAPYQGGPGRQTPAQTSSGQSPHTAVSRLQPCSQPARSR
;
A
#
# COMPACT_ATOMS: atom_id res chain seq x y z
N MET A 1 40.93 17.64 18.30
CA MET A 1 39.93 17.08 17.37
C MET A 1 38.94 16.09 18.01
N TYR A 2 39.31 15.34 19.05
CA TYR A 2 38.42 14.37 19.71
C TYR A 2 37.33 15.01 20.61
N SER A 3 37.58 16.18 21.19
CA SER A 3 36.67 16.88 22.12
C SER A 3 35.45 17.49 21.43
N THR A 4 35.62 18.09 20.25
CA THR A 4 34.53 18.67 19.46
C THR A 4 33.60 17.62 18.88
N VAL A 5 34.14 16.48 18.45
CA VAL A 5 33.34 15.33 17.97
C VAL A 5 32.53 14.72 19.12
N LYS A 6 33.12 14.59 20.31
CA LYS A 6 32.41 14.11 21.51
C LYS A 6 31.30 15.08 21.93
N ALA A 7 31.58 16.38 21.93
CA ALA A 7 30.59 17.41 22.25
C ALA A 7 29.42 17.41 21.26
N PHE A 8 29.70 17.24 19.96
CA PHE A 8 28.66 17.13 18.93
C PHE A 8 27.81 15.87 19.13
N LYS A 9 28.44 14.71 19.36
CA LYS A 9 27.74 13.45 19.60
C LYS A 9 26.84 13.52 20.83
N THR A 10 27.30 14.14 21.92
CA THR A 10 26.49 14.37 23.12
C THR A 10 25.30 15.28 22.85
N LYS A 11 25.49 16.35 22.07
CA LYS A 11 24.39 17.25 21.68
C LYS A 11 23.36 16.54 20.80
N LEU A 12 23.81 15.67 19.90
CA LEU A 12 22.94 14.86 19.05
C LEU A 12 22.11 13.87 19.87
N THR A 13 22.74 13.11 20.77
CA THR A 13 22.03 12.16 21.65
C THR A 13 21.05 12.88 22.59
N LEU A 14 21.43 14.06 23.09
CA LEU A 14 20.53 14.89 23.91
C LEU A 14 19.32 15.35 23.08
N TRP A 15 19.53 15.81 21.85
CA TRP A 15 18.45 16.20 20.94
C TRP A 15 17.53 15.02 20.61
N GLU A 16 18.07 13.85 20.26
CA GLU A 16 17.29 12.62 20.00
C GLU A 16 16.46 12.21 21.21
N THR A 17 17.02 12.33 22.41
CA THR A 17 16.33 12.01 23.67
C THR A 17 15.19 13.01 23.95
N GLN A 18 15.39 14.29 23.67
CA GLN A 18 14.37 15.32 23.85
C GLN A 18 13.24 15.19 22.81
N MET A 19 13.57 14.82 21.56
CA MET A 19 12.59 14.53 20.52
C MET A 19 11.68 13.35 20.89
N ARG A 20 12.24 12.25 21.42
CA ARG A 20 11.45 11.09 21.88
C ARG A 20 10.52 11.38 23.06
N LYS A 21 10.81 12.41 23.85
CA LYS A 21 10.00 12.86 24.99
C LYS A 21 8.98 13.95 24.62
N GLU A 22 8.88 14.30 23.33
CA GLU A 22 8.03 15.38 22.79
C GLU A 22 8.22 16.75 23.46
N ASN A 23 9.31 16.96 24.19
CA ASN A 23 9.57 18.18 24.95
C ASN A 23 10.23 19.25 24.06
N LEU A 24 9.50 19.66 23.02
CA LEU A 24 9.93 20.60 21.98
C LEU A 24 10.03 22.05 22.48
N SER A 25 9.64 22.31 23.73
CA SER A 25 9.67 23.63 24.37
C SER A 25 11.08 24.23 24.48
N HIS A 26 12.11 23.41 24.40
CA HIS A 26 13.51 23.83 24.56
C HIS A 26 14.15 24.38 23.28
N PHE A 27 13.54 24.18 22.10
CA PHE A 27 14.10 24.59 20.82
C PHE A 27 13.14 25.53 20.08
N PRO A 28 13.35 26.86 20.15
CA PRO A 28 12.48 27.85 19.51
C PRO A 28 12.33 27.66 18.00
N SER A 29 13.37 27.14 17.32
CA SER A 29 13.32 26.79 15.89
C SER A 29 12.38 25.59 15.62
N CYS A 30 12.39 24.58 16.49
CA CYS A 30 11.48 23.43 16.40
C CYS A 30 10.03 23.81 16.75
N GLN A 31 9.81 24.72 17.70
CA GLN A 31 8.48 25.30 17.95
C GLN A 31 7.98 26.06 16.73
N THR A 32 8.80 26.95 16.18
CA THR A 32 8.45 27.71 14.97
C THR A 32 8.14 26.78 13.80
N MET A 33 8.91 25.70 13.61
CA MET A 33 8.63 24.69 12.59
C MET A 33 7.35 23.91 12.91
N LYS A 34 7.13 23.48 14.15
CA LYS A 34 5.91 22.77 14.58
C LYS A 34 4.65 23.63 14.38
N GLU A 35 4.72 24.92 14.69
CA GLU A 35 3.61 25.87 14.59
C GLU A 35 3.32 26.25 13.13
N LYS A 36 4.37 26.45 12.31
CA LYS A 36 4.26 26.67 10.86
C LYS A 36 3.75 25.42 10.11
N LEU A 37 4.21 24.23 10.49
CA LEU A 37 3.71 22.96 9.94
C LEU A 37 2.30 22.66 10.44
N SER A 38 1.97 22.93 11.70
CA SER A 38 0.62 22.72 12.25
C SER A 38 -0.41 23.70 11.67
N THR A 39 0.01 24.85 11.15
CA THR A 39 -0.89 25.82 10.50
C THR A 39 -1.05 25.55 9.00
N SER A 40 -0.09 24.88 8.35
CA SER A 40 -0.08 24.68 6.89
C SER A 40 -0.28 23.24 6.41
N ALA A 41 -0.11 22.22 7.27
CA ALA A 41 -0.21 20.82 6.87
C ALA A 41 -1.64 20.24 6.84
N PHE A 42 -2.61 20.90 7.50
CA PHE A 42 -3.96 20.36 7.66
C PHE A 42 -4.97 20.62 6.52
N PRO A 43 -4.85 21.65 5.66
CA PRO A 43 -5.82 21.84 4.57
C PRO A 43 -5.72 20.77 3.47
N SER A 44 -4.51 20.28 3.18
CA SER A 44 -4.27 19.35 2.07
C SER A 44 -4.77 17.93 2.35
N ALA A 45 -4.48 17.39 3.54
CA ALA A 45 -4.95 16.07 3.95
C ALA A 45 -6.49 16.02 4.04
N GLN A 46 -7.12 17.06 4.61
CA GLN A 46 -8.58 17.17 4.65
C GLN A 46 -9.21 17.25 3.25
N LEU A 47 -8.51 17.84 2.28
CA LEU A 47 -8.98 17.87 0.90
C LEU A 47 -8.83 16.49 0.23
N ALA A 48 -7.72 15.79 0.47
CA ALA A 48 -7.49 14.43 -0.04
C ALA A 48 -8.55 13.43 0.48
N ASP A 49 -8.87 13.49 1.78
CA ASP A 49 -9.92 12.66 2.39
C ASP A 49 -11.31 12.92 1.78
N LYS A 50 -11.63 14.20 1.51
CA LYS A 50 -12.88 14.58 0.85
C LYS A 50 -12.93 14.05 -0.59
N ILE A 51 -11.84 14.15 -1.34
CA ILE A 51 -11.73 13.65 -2.72
C ILE A 51 -11.92 12.12 -2.75
N GLU A 52 -11.26 11.41 -1.84
CA GLU A 52 -11.39 9.95 -1.71
C GLU A 52 -12.83 9.55 -1.35
N THR A 53 -13.52 10.32 -0.50
CA THR A 53 -14.93 10.10 -0.19
C THR A 53 -15.81 10.20 -1.45
N TYR A 54 -15.58 11.18 -2.31
CA TYR A 54 -16.35 11.31 -3.56
C TYR A 54 -16.05 10.17 -4.54
N ARG A 55 -14.79 9.73 -4.61
CA ARG A 55 -14.41 8.55 -5.40
C ARG A 55 -15.17 7.32 -4.95
N GLN A 56 -15.15 7.04 -3.64
CA GLN A 56 -15.84 5.88 -3.08
C GLN A 56 -17.34 5.92 -3.39
N LYS A 57 -17.99 7.07 -3.14
CA LYS A 57 -19.41 7.27 -3.47
C LYS A 57 -19.69 7.08 -4.96
N PHE A 58 -18.80 7.53 -5.84
CA PHE A 58 -18.95 7.33 -7.29
C PHE A 58 -18.93 5.84 -7.67
N ARG A 59 -18.04 5.05 -7.05
CA ARG A 59 -17.91 3.61 -7.32
C ARG A 59 -19.01 2.77 -6.67
N THR A 60 -19.61 3.24 -5.58
CA THR A 60 -20.64 2.52 -4.83
C THR A 60 -22.06 3.02 -5.12
N VAL A 61 -22.26 3.85 -6.16
CA VAL A 61 -23.60 4.29 -6.55
C VAL A 61 -24.47 3.07 -6.86
N THR A 62 -25.57 2.96 -6.13
CA THR A 62 -26.71 2.12 -6.45
C THR A 62 -27.87 3.00 -6.89
N ILE A 63 -28.78 2.44 -7.69
CA ILE A 63 -30.04 3.08 -8.09
C ILE A 63 -31.05 2.80 -6.97
N PRO A 64 -31.45 3.81 -6.18
CA PRO A 64 -32.51 3.69 -5.18
C PRO A 64 -33.84 3.33 -5.85
N ALA A 65 -34.70 2.64 -5.11
CA ALA A 65 -36.06 2.36 -5.56
C ALA A 65 -36.79 3.69 -5.82
N GLY A 66 -37.29 3.85 -7.05
CA GLY A 66 -38.02 5.05 -7.48
C GLY A 66 -37.18 6.19 -8.06
N GLU A 67 -35.85 6.13 -8.03
CA GLU A 67 -35.01 7.10 -8.76
C GLU A 67 -35.01 6.75 -10.26
N ASN A 68 -35.19 7.75 -11.12
CA ASN A 68 -35.11 7.51 -12.55
C ASN A 68 -33.64 7.46 -13.03
N PRO A 69 -33.33 6.82 -14.18
CA PRO A 69 -31.97 6.72 -14.67
C PRO A 69 -31.29 8.09 -14.96
N ALA A 70 -32.06 9.12 -15.31
CA ALA A 70 -31.52 10.46 -15.58
C ALA A 70 -31.05 11.15 -14.29
N GLU A 71 -31.80 11.05 -13.20
CA GLU A 71 -31.41 11.50 -11.86
C GLU A 71 -30.12 10.82 -11.41
N THR A 72 -30.05 9.49 -11.60
CA THR A 72 -28.83 8.71 -11.30
C THR A 72 -27.64 9.22 -12.10
N TYR A 73 -27.81 9.51 -13.39
CA TYR A 73 -26.77 10.09 -14.24
C TYR A 73 -26.29 11.45 -13.71
N HIS A 74 -27.21 12.35 -13.34
CA HIS A 74 -26.85 13.66 -12.80
C HIS A 74 -26.10 13.55 -11.47
N ARG A 75 -26.50 12.62 -10.60
CA ARG A 75 -25.80 12.31 -9.34
C ARG A 75 -24.39 11.78 -9.59
N LEU A 76 -24.23 10.83 -10.52
CA LEU A 76 -22.91 10.32 -10.95
C LEU A 76 -22.04 11.44 -11.52
N LYS A 77 -22.59 12.30 -12.38
CA LYS A 77 -21.87 13.43 -12.98
C LYS A 77 -21.38 14.42 -11.91
N GLY A 78 -22.20 14.68 -10.90
CA GLY A 78 -21.83 15.52 -9.76
C GLY A 78 -20.70 14.92 -8.91
N LEU A 79 -20.74 13.61 -8.66
CA LEU A 79 -19.67 12.89 -7.96
C LEU A 79 -18.37 12.88 -8.76
N TYR A 80 -18.44 12.58 -10.06
CA TYR A 80 -17.30 12.65 -10.98
C TYR A 80 -16.63 14.02 -10.94
N ARG A 81 -17.39 15.11 -11.06
CA ARG A 81 -16.83 16.47 -11.00
C ARG A 81 -16.12 16.78 -9.69
N ARG A 82 -16.66 16.35 -8.55
CA ARG A 82 -16.04 16.59 -7.23
C ARG A 82 -14.82 15.71 -6.98
N TRP A 83 -14.79 14.51 -7.53
CA TRP A 83 -13.66 13.60 -7.43
C TRP A 83 -12.52 13.98 -8.41
N ILE A 84 -12.84 14.08 -9.70
CA ILE A 84 -11.85 14.27 -10.78
C ILE A 84 -11.55 15.75 -11.04
N ARG A 85 -12.49 16.66 -10.78
CA ARG A 85 -12.35 18.11 -11.06
C ARG A 85 -11.82 18.35 -12.48
N PRO A 86 -12.54 17.89 -13.52
CA PRO A 86 -12.07 17.96 -14.91
C PRO A 86 -11.80 19.39 -15.39
N GLU A 87 -12.33 20.40 -14.71
CA GLU A 87 -12.03 21.82 -14.98
C GLU A 87 -10.60 22.22 -14.58
N GLN A 88 -9.90 21.39 -13.80
CA GLN A 88 -8.55 21.64 -13.28
C GLN A 88 -7.51 20.63 -13.76
N HIS A 89 -7.93 19.59 -14.47
CA HIS A 89 -7.07 18.49 -14.90
C HIS A 89 -7.15 18.27 -16.40
N THR A 90 -6.01 18.04 -17.03
CA THR A 90 -5.94 17.60 -18.42
C THR A 90 -6.42 16.16 -18.55
N LYS A 91 -6.73 15.73 -19.77
CA LYS A 91 -7.14 14.35 -20.06
C LYS A 91 -6.12 13.33 -19.55
N GLU A 92 -4.83 13.65 -19.69
CA GLU A 92 -3.71 12.81 -19.28
C GLU A 92 -3.65 12.71 -17.75
N GLN A 93 -3.82 13.83 -17.03
CA GLN A 93 -3.87 13.85 -15.57
C GLN A 93 -5.06 13.05 -15.03
N ILE A 94 -6.23 13.16 -15.67
CA ILE A 94 -7.39 12.32 -15.34
C ILE A 94 -7.05 10.84 -15.56
N GLY A 95 -6.39 10.52 -16.68
CA GLY A 95 -5.89 9.18 -16.96
C GLY A 95 -5.00 8.64 -15.84
N GLU A 96 -4.01 9.42 -15.41
CA GLU A 96 -3.11 9.06 -14.31
C GLU A 96 -3.85 8.82 -12.99
N GLN A 97 -4.88 9.62 -12.68
CA GLN A 97 -5.69 9.42 -11.48
C GLN A 97 -6.46 8.09 -11.51
N ILE A 98 -7.00 7.70 -12.67
CA ILE A 98 -7.67 6.42 -12.87
C ILE A 98 -6.67 5.25 -12.83
N ILE A 99 -5.49 5.42 -13.44
CA ILE A 99 -4.41 4.41 -13.41
C ILE A 99 -3.96 4.16 -11.98
N LEU A 100 -3.74 5.22 -11.20
CA LEU A 100 -3.35 5.13 -9.80
C LEU A 100 -4.40 4.38 -8.97
N GLU A 101 -5.69 4.71 -9.14
CA GLU A 101 -6.78 3.99 -8.48
C GLU A 101 -6.73 2.49 -8.79
N GLN A 102 -6.60 2.14 -10.07
CA GLN A 102 -6.58 0.75 -10.50
C GLN A 102 -5.33 0.03 -9.99
N LEU A 103 -4.18 0.69 -9.98
CA LEU A 103 -2.92 0.14 -9.49
C LEU A 103 -3.01 -0.20 -8.00
N LEU A 104 -3.54 0.72 -7.19
CA LEU A 104 -3.78 0.47 -5.77
C LEU A 104 -4.77 -0.67 -5.54
N ARG A 105 -5.77 -0.84 -6.41
CA ARG A 105 -6.74 -1.93 -6.31
C ARG A 105 -6.11 -3.31 -6.58
N VAL A 106 -5.20 -3.41 -7.56
CA VAL A 106 -4.58 -4.70 -7.92
C VAL A 106 -3.45 -5.11 -6.97
N PHE A 107 -2.90 -4.18 -6.19
CA PHE A 107 -1.88 -4.52 -5.20
C PHE A 107 -2.42 -5.44 -4.08
N PRO A 108 -1.64 -6.45 -3.66
CA PRO A 108 -1.88 -7.19 -2.41
C PRO A 108 -2.04 -6.25 -1.21
N ALA A 109 -2.77 -6.68 -0.18
CA ALA A 109 -3.11 -5.84 0.95
C ALA A 109 -1.87 -5.17 1.60
N ASP A 110 -0.82 -5.95 1.89
CA ASP A 110 0.39 -5.43 2.53
C ASP A 110 1.05 -4.30 1.72
N ILE A 111 1.19 -4.51 0.40
CA ILE A 111 1.82 -3.55 -0.51
C ILE A 111 0.92 -2.32 -0.63
N ARG A 112 -0.38 -2.52 -0.78
CA ARG A 112 -1.36 -1.44 -0.92
C ARG A 112 -1.37 -0.51 0.27
N THR A 113 -1.38 -1.06 1.49
CA THR A 113 -1.35 -0.27 2.72
C THR A 113 -0.07 0.56 2.79
N TRP A 114 1.08 -0.09 2.57
CA TRP A 114 2.37 0.60 2.59
C TRP A 114 2.46 1.71 1.53
N VAL A 115 2.01 1.45 0.30
CA VAL A 115 2.02 2.47 -0.77
C VAL A 115 1.07 3.63 -0.42
N LYS A 116 -0.10 3.38 0.16
CA LYS A 116 -1.05 4.44 0.56
C LYS A 116 -0.51 5.34 1.66
N GLU A 117 0.24 4.79 2.61
CA GLU A 117 0.90 5.57 3.68
C GLU A 117 1.91 6.59 3.13
N HIS A 118 2.39 6.39 1.89
CA HIS A 118 3.32 7.29 1.21
C HIS A 118 2.64 8.26 0.24
N GLU A 119 1.29 8.28 0.21
CA GLU A 119 0.45 9.24 -0.52
C GLU A 119 0.93 9.56 -1.96
N PRO A 120 1.09 8.56 -2.85
CA PRO A 120 1.53 8.80 -4.22
C PRO A 120 0.52 9.66 -4.98
N THR A 121 1.03 10.64 -5.72
CA THR A 121 0.21 11.51 -6.58
C THR A 121 -0.01 10.92 -7.99
N GLU A 122 0.82 9.97 -8.40
CA GLU A 122 0.84 9.41 -9.76
C GLU A 122 1.00 7.88 -9.75
N GLY A 123 0.53 7.21 -10.81
CA GLY A 123 0.62 5.76 -10.94
C GLY A 123 2.07 5.26 -10.95
N LEU A 124 2.96 5.94 -11.66
CA LEU A 124 4.38 5.56 -11.71
C LEU A 124 5.07 5.68 -10.35
N ALA A 125 4.72 6.71 -9.56
CA ALA A 125 5.24 6.87 -8.21
C ALA A 125 4.80 5.71 -7.30
N ALA A 126 3.52 5.33 -7.36
CA ALA A 126 2.99 4.18 -6.65
C ALA A 126 3.66 2.85 -7.05
N ALA A 127 3.96 2.66 -8.35
CA ALA A 127 4.67 1.47 -8.83
C ALA A 127 6.11 1.41 -8.29
N LYS A 128 6.83 2.53 -8.28
CA LYS A 128 8.19 2.62 -7.72
C LYS A 128 8.19 2.29 -6.22
N LEU A 129 7.22 2.84 -5.47
CA LEU A 129 7.01 2.53 -4.07
C LEU A 129 6.76 1.02 -3.85
N ALA A 130 5.83 0.42 -4.59
CA ALA A 130 5.58 -1.02 -4.51
C ALA A 130 6.84 -1.85 -4.80
N GLN A 131 7.65 -1.45 -5.77
CA GLN A 131 8.92 -2.12 -6.08
C GLN A 131 9.92 -2.01 -4.92
N GLN A 132 10.04 -0.85 -4.28
CA GLN A 132 10.90 -0.66 -3.10
C GLN A 132 10.49 -1.59 -1.96
N TYR A 133 9.19 -1.69 -1.69
CA TYR A 133 8.64 -2.60 -0.69
C TYR A 133 9.01 -4.07 -0.96
N LEU A 134 8.85 -4.51 -2.22
CA LEU A 134 9.20 -5.87 -2.63
C LEU A 134 10.70 -6.16 -2.53
N ASN A 135 11.55 -5.18 -2.84
CA ASN A 135 13.00 -5.31 -2.73
C ASN A 135 13.44 -5.41 -1.26
N ALA A 136 12.85 -4.60 -0.38
CA ALA A 136 13.12 -4.64 1.05
C ALA A 136 12.76 -6.00 1.67
N ARG A 137 11.64 -6.60 1.25
CA ARG A 137 11.23 -7.95 1.71
C ARG A 137 12.07 -9.08 1.10
N ARG A 138 12.63 -8.89 -0.10
CA ARG A 138 13.58 -9.85 -0.71
C ARG A 138 14.98 -9.82 -0.07
N GLY A 139 15.34 -8.71 0.59
CA GLY A 139 16.63 -8.56 1.29
C GLY A 139 16.67 -9.09 2.73
N GLY A 140 15.61 -9.76 3.20
CA GLY A 140 15.64 -10.47 4.48
C GLY A 140 16.61 -11.67 4.42
N PRO A 141 17.25 -12.05 5.54
CA PRO A 141 18.22 -13.15 5.54
C PRO A 141 17.56 -14.39 4.93
N ALA A 142 18.19 -14.94 3.89
CA ALA A 142 17.84 -16.24 3.36
C ALA A 142 17.66 -17.22 4.53
N PRO A 143 16.64 -18.08 4.54
CA PRO A 143 16.62 -19.18 5.49
C PRO A 143 17.94 -19.90 5.26
N TYR A 144 18.76 -19.94 6.30
CA TYR A 144 20.05 -20.62 6.28
C TYR A 144 19.75 -22.10 6.01
N GLN A 145 19.75 -22.49 4.74
CA GLN A 145 19.79 -23.89 4.34
C GLN A 145 21.19 -24.37 4.66
N GLY A 146 21.37 -24.81 5.91
CA GLY A 146 22.55 -25.52 6.33
C GLY A 146 22.70 -26.81 5.53
N GLY A 147 23.70 -26.84 4.64
CA GLY A 147 24.44 -28.05 4.31
C GLY A 147 25.89 -27.88 4.80
N PRO A 148 26.68 -28.96 4.99
CA PRO A 148 26.59 -30.22 4.27
C PRO A 148 26.63 -31.50 5.13
N GLY A 149 26.10 -32.58 4.55
CA GLY A 149 26.62 -33.96 4.60
C GLY A 149 27.04 -34.57 5.95
N ARG A 150 26.21 -35.48 6.46
CA ARG A 150 26.71 -36.66 7.19
C ARG A 150 26.13 -37.92 6.60
N GLN A 151 26.96 -38.61 5.81
CA GLN A 151 26.74 -39.99 5.42
C GLN A 151 26.71 -40.84 6.69
N THR A 152 25.72 -41.73 6.81
CA THR A 152 25.83 -42.91 7.68
C THR A 152 25.46 -44.15 6.86
N PRO A 153 26.14 -45.28 7.11
CA PRO A 153 26.15 -46.41 6.19
C PRO A 153 24.91 -47.28 6.35
N ALA A 154 24.63 -48.00 5.27
CA ALA A 154 23.59 -49.00 5.12
C ALA A 154 23.55 -50.04 6.25
N GLN A 155 22.33 -50.47 6.60
CA GLN A 155 22.06 -51.89 6.84
C GLN A 155 20.73 -52.30 6.16
N THR A 156 20.91 -53.26 5.26
CA THR A 156 19.99 -54.23 4.67
C THR A 156 18.87 -54.73 5.58
N SER A 157 17.64 -54.83 5.06
CA SER A 157 17.05 -56.14 4.73
C SER A 157 15.66 -56.01 4.07
N SER A 158 15.55 -56.69 2.92
CA SER A 158 14.40 -57.41 2.36
C SER A 158 12.95 -56.98 2.65
N GLY A 159 12.16 -56.85 1.58
CA GLY A 159 10.76 -57.31 1.62
C GLY A 159 9.79 -56.63 0.67
N GLN A 160 9.66 -57.17 -0.55
CA GLN A 160 8.42 -57.28 -1.35
C GLN A 160 7.62 -56.01 -1.74
N SER A 161 7.65 -55.72 -3.05
CA SER A 161 6.51 -55.21 -3.83
C SER A 161 5.56 -56.40 -4.15
N PRO A 162 4.32 -56.26 -4.67
CA PRO A 162 3.73 -55.07 -5.31
C PRO A 162 2.26 -54.78 -4.94
N HIS A 163 1.70 -53.67 -5.44
CA HIS A 163 0.44 -53.61 -6.21
C HIS A 163 -0.12 -52.17 -6.27
N THR A 164 0.00 -51.62 -7.49
CA THR A 164 -0.97 -50.81 -8.24
C THR A 164 -2.21 -50.28 -7.53
N ALA A 165 -2.39 -48.95 -7.51
CA ALA A 165 -3.68 -48.32 -7.84
C ALA A 165 -3.50 -46.82 -8.14
N VAL A 166 -3.73 -46.49 -9.41
CA VAL A 166 -3.91 -45.14 -9.93
C VAL A 166 -5.34 -44.69 -9.62
N SER A 167 -5.51 -43.48 -9.10
CA SER A 167 -6.78 -42.73 -9.14
C SER A 167 -6.42 -41.25 -9.26
N ARG A 168 -6.13 -40.75 -10.47
CA ARG A 168 -7.07 -40.22 -11.46
C ARG A 168 -8.11 -39.28 -10.84
N LEU A 169 -7.78 -37.99 -10.95
CA LEU A 169 -8.67 -36.84 -10.85
C LEU A 169 -9.94 -37.06 -11.68
N GLN A 170 -11.09 -36.72 -11.11
CA GLN A 170 -12.30 -36.48 -11.89
C GLN A 170 -12.82 -35.06 -11.60
N PRO A 171 -13.09 -34.24 -12.63
CA PRO A 171 -13.58 -32.87 -12.50
C PRO A 171 -15.12 -32.83 -12.37
N CYS A 172 -15.63 -31.90 -11.56
CA CYS A 172 -17.05 -31.58 -11.51
C CYS A 172 -17.50 -30.86 -12.78
N SER A 173 -18.38 -31.52 -13.53
CA SER A 173 -19.12 -31.00 -14.67
C SER A 173 -20.23 -30.03 -14.25
N GLN A 174 -20.36 -28.91 -14.95
CA GLN A 174 -21.57 -28.08 -14.99
C GLN A 174 -22.63 -28.69 -15.92
N PRO A 175 -23.92 -28.43 -15.66
CA PRO A 175 -24.86 -28.03 -16.71
C PRO A 175 -25.76 -26.86 -16.23
N ALA A 176 -26.53 -26.10 -17.02
CA ALA A 176 -26.76 -25.99 -18.46
C ALA A 176 -27.43 -24.62 -18.72
N ARG A 177 -27.31 -24.14 -19.96
CA ARG A 177 -28.10 -23.05 -20.55
C ARG A 177 -29.58 -23.43 -20.66
N SER A 178 -30.44 -22.43 -20.48
CA SER A 178 -31.81 -22.37 -20.99
C SER A 178 -32.19 -20.90 -21.07
N ARG A 179 -32.84 -20.34 -22.09
CA ARG A 179 -33.14 -20.67 -23.48
C ARG A 179 -33.44 -19.31 -24.11
#